data_AF-A0A524M630-F1
#
_entry.id   AF-A0A524M630-F1
#
_cell.length_a   1.000
_cell.length_b   1.000
_cell.length_c   1.000
_cell.angle_alpha   90.00
_cell.angle_beta   90.00
_cell.angle_gamma   90.00
#
_symmetry.space_group_name_H-M   'P 1'
#
loop_
_entity.id
_entity.type
_entity.pdbx_description
1 polymer ?
#
loop_
_entity_poly.entity_id
_entity_poly.type
_entity_poly.pdbx_seq_one_letter_code
_entity_poly.pdbx_strand_id
1 'polypeptide(L)'
;MDLFHLRIDQIQLSQIYISSTKLADVMNAFDSGKESELEPIPIKELDGNLVSTDGHTRLLAWYLHGYKEVECVWEDEEMDWDAYRICVQWCKEEGIETIADLKGRILDPNEYQVLWLDRCRVMQDELQPSRNK
;
A
#
# COMPACT_ATOMS: atom_id res chain seq x y z
N MET A 1 1.51 13.68 15.54
CA MET A 1 2.01 12.49 14.85
C MET A 1 3.46 12.72 14.53
N ASP A 2 4.33 11.80 14.93
CA ASP A 2 5.77 11.91 14.69
C ASP A 2 6.08 11.41 13.28
N LEU A 3 6.64 12.30 12.46
CA LEU A 3 7.09 11.98 11.11
C LEU A 3 8.49 11.38 11.17
N PHE A 4 8.72 10.37 10.34
CA PHE A 4 10.02 9.72 10.20
C PHE A 4 10.23 9.32 8.74
N HIS A 5 11.43 8.87 8.39
CA HIS A 5 11.74 8.46 7.03
C HIS A 5 12.14 6.99 7.02
N LEU A 6 11.64 6.26 6.03
CA LEU A 6 12.07 4.89 5.74
C LEU A 6 12.61 4.82 4.33
N ARG A 7 13.56 3.89 4.12
CA ARG A 7 13.87 3.47 2.75
C ARG A 7 12.66 2.76 2.17
N ILE A 8 12.36 3.11 0.93
CA ILE A 8 11.21 2.57 0.19
C ILE A 8 11.28 1.04 0.07
N ASP A 9 12.47 0.47 -0.04
CA ASP A 9 12.69 -0.98 -0.14
C ASP A 9 12.68 -1.72 1.20
N GLN A 10 12.50 -1.01 2.32
CA GLN A 10 12.32 -1.60 3.65
C GLN A 10 10.84 -1.69 4.08
N ILE A 11 9.94 -1.12 3.27
CA ILE A 11 8.51 -1.08 3.57
C ILE A 11 7.86 -2.35 3.04
N GLN A 12 7.27 -3.15 3.94
CA GLN A 12 6.47 -4.31 3.56
C GLN A 12 5.13 -3.83 2.98
N LEU A 13 4.81 -4.31 1.78
CA LEU A 13 3.55 -3.98 1.11
C LEU A 13 2.42 -4.88 1.62
N SER A 14 1.20 -4.37 1.50
CA SER A 14 -0.06 -5.08 1.78
C SER A 14 -1.05 -4.91 0.62
N GLN A 15 -0.56 -4.60 -0.58
CA GLN A 15 -1.37 -4.41 -1.78
C GLN A 15 -0.64 -4.95 -3.00
N ILE A 16 -1.34 -5.72 -3.83
CA ILE A 16 -0.73 -6.46 -4.96
C ILE A 16 -0.98 -5.80 -6.33
N TYR A 17 -1.84 -4.79 -6.42
CA TYR A 17 -2.13 -4.06 -7.65
C TYR A 17 -2.23 -2.56 -7.40
N ILE A 18 -1.99 -1.73 -8.41
CA ILE A 18 -2.18 -0.28 -8.35
C ILE A 18 -3.28 0.15 -9.34
N SER A 19 -4.13 1.09 -8.94
CA SER A 19 -5.08 1.70 -9.86
C SER A 19 -4.37 2.72 -10.73
N SER A 20 -4.49 2.59 -12.06
CA SER A 20 -3.92 3.54 -13.02
C SER A 20 -4.48 4.96 -12.84
N THR A 21 -5.77 5.11 -12.53
CA THR A 21 -6.39 6.42 -12.24
C THR A 21 -5.79 7.07 -11.00
N LYS A 22 -5.72 6.33 -9.88
CA LYS A 22 -5.11 6.86 -8.66
C LYS A 22 -3.63 7.22 -8.87
N LEU A 23 -2.90 6.40 -9.63
CA LEU A 23 -1.51 6.68 -9.94
C LEU A 23 -1.37 7.96 -10.77
N ALA A 24 -2.21 8.17 -11.78
CA ALA A 24 -2.20 9.39 -12.58
C ALA A 24 -2.44 10.63 -11.70
N ASP A 25 -3.38 10.57 -10.77
CA ASP A 25 -3.67 11.68 -9.84
C ASP A 25 -2.45 12.01 -8.95
N VAL A 26 -1.77 11.00 -8.43
CA VAL A 26 -0.55 11.19 -7.64
C VAL A 26 0.61 11.71 -8.50
N MET A 27 0.79 11.18 -9.71
CA MET A 27 1.85 11.62 -10.63
C MET A 27 1.68 13.10 -11.01
N ASN A 28 0.45 13.59 -11.14
CA ASN A 28 0.18 15.01 -11.38
C ASN A 28 0.75 15.92 -10.27
N ALA A 29 0.83 15.45 -9.02
CA ALA A 29 1.45 16.21 -7.94
C ALA A 29 2.95 16.38 -8.18
N PHE A 30 3.65 15.32 -8.61
CA PHE A 30 5.07 15.38 -8.98
C PHE A 30 5.31 16.27 -10.22
N ASP A 31 4.51 16.10 -11.27
CA ASP A 31 4.60 16.91 -12.48
C ASP A 31 4.38 18.41 -12.20
N SER A 32 3.63 18.71 -11.13
CA SER A 32 3.34 20.08 -10.68
C SER A 32 4.32 20.60 -9.62
N GLY A 33 5.32 19.82 -9.19
CA GLY A 33 6.26 20.20 -8.12
C GLY A 33 5.59 20.34 -6.75
N LYS A 34 4.55 19.55 -6.50
CA LYS A 34 3.73 19.51 -5.28
C LYS A 34 3.83 18.18 -4.55
N GLU A 35 4.86 17.38 -4.83
CA GLU A 35 5.07 16.09 -4.17
C GLU A 35 5.23 16.22 -2.65
N SER A 36 5.68 17.37 -2.14
CA SER A 36 5.74 17.68 -0.71
C SER A 36 4.38 17.88 -0.06
N GLU A 37 3.30 18.03 -0.84
CA GLU A 37 1.92 18.11 -0.35
C GLU A 37 1.27 16.73 -0.21
N LEU A 38 1.91 15.66 -0.72
CA LEU A 38 1.43 14.29 -0.54
C LEU A 38 1.57 13.89 0.92
N GLU A 39 0.51 13.32 1.50
CA GLU A 39 0.59 12.88 2.89
C GLU A 39 1.57 11.70 3.03
N PRO A 40 2.23 11.57 4.19
CA PRO A 40 3.20 10.51 4.47
C PRO A 40 2.57 9.12 4.37
N ILE A 41 3.42 8.11 4.20
CA ILE A 41 2.99 6.71 4.14
C ILE A 41 2.67 6.21 5.56
N PRO A 42 1.45 5.77 5.85
CA PRO A 42 1.11 5.20 7.16
C PRO A 42 1.74 3.81 7.32
N ILE A 43 2.42 3.61 8.44
CA ILE A 43 3.20 2.41 8.75
C ILE A 43 2.73 1.79 10.07
N LYS A 44 2.53 0.47 10.06
CA LYS A 44 2.30 -0.34 11.26
C LYS A 44 3.42 -1.37 11.41
N GLU A 45 3.95 -1.53 12.62
CA GLU A 45 4.74 -2.72 12.94
C GLU A 45 3.79 -3.92 13.13
N LEU A 46 3.91 -4.92 12.25
CA LEU A 46 3.09 -6.13 12.27
C LEU A 46 3.98 -7.36 12.08
N ASP A 47 3.98 -8.24 13.07
CA ASP A 47 4.75 -9.49 13.09
C ASP A 47 6.24 -9.28 12.72
N GLY A 48 6.83 -8.19 13.23
CA GLY A 48 8.23 -7.82 13.01
C GLY A 48 8.53 -7.11 11.68
N ASN A 49 7.50 -6.78 10.88
CA ASN A 49 7.65 -6.06 9.61
C ASN A 49 7.05 -4.65 9.71
N LEU A 50 7.66 -3.68 9.01
CA LEU A 50 7.12 -2.33 8.86
C LEU A 50 6.16 -2.31 7.65
N VAL A 51 4.88 -2.56 7.92
CA VAL A 51 3.84 -2.71 6.89
C VAL A 51 3.22 -1.36 6.58
N SER A 52 3.17 -0.99 5.30
CA SER A 52 2.37 0.15 4.82
C SER A 52 0.89 -0.24 4.85
N THR A 53 0.08 0.45 5.68
CA THR A 53 -1.36 0.17 5.82
C THR A 53 -2.19 0.78 4.69
N ASP A 54 -1.68 1.87 4.12
CA ASP A 54 -2.16 2.52 2.90
C ASP A 54 -0.96 3.22 2.21
N GLY A 55 -1.18 3.83 1.06
CA GLY A 55 -0.21 4.70 0.40
C GLY A 55 0.62 4.01 -0.67
N HIS A 56 0.34 2.76 -1.04
CA HIS A 56 1.11 2.03 -2.07
C HIS A 56 1.18 2.77 -3.42
N THR A 57 0.13 3.52 -3.79
CA THR A 57 0.14 4.34 -5.00
C THR A 57 1.11 5.52 -4.88
N ARG A 58 1.15 6.19 -3.72
CA ARG A 58 2.13 7.24 -3.40
C ARG A 58 3.54 6.67 -3.38
N LEU A 59 3.73 5.55 -2.71
CA LEU A 59 5.01 4.86 -2.61
C LEU A 59 5.57 4.50 -4.00
N LEU A 60 4.71 3.99 -4.90
CA LEU A 60 5.11 3.71 -6.28
C LEU A 60 5.51 4.99 -7.02
N ALA A 61 4.76 6.08 -6.86
CA ALA A 61 5.10 7.35 -7.50
C ALA A 61 6.45 7.91 -7.03
N TRP A 62 6.73 7.88 -5.72
CA TRP A 62 8.05 8.25 -5.16
C TRP A 62 9.17 7.38 -5.77
N TYR A 63 8.98 6.07 -5.83
CA TYR A 63 9.92 5.15 -6.46
C TYR A 63 10.16 5.44 -7.95
N LEU A 64 9.09 5.69 -8.72
CA LEU A 64 9.18 5.98 -10.15
C LEU A 64 9.93 7.29 -10.45
N HIS A 65 9.91 8.25 -9.51
CA HIS A 65 10.70 9.48 -9.59
C HIS A 65 12.13 9.34 -9.06
N GLY A 66 12.56 8.12 -8.69
CA GLY A 66 13.95 7.82 -8.32
C GLY A 66 14.29 8.11 -6.86
N TYR A 67 13.31 8.44 -6.03
CA TYR A 67 13.52 8.56 -4.59
C TYR A 67 13.79 7.19 -3.96
N LYS A 68 14.59 7.20 -2.90
CA LYS A 68 14.97 5.99 -2.15
C LYS A 68 14.35 5.94 -0.77
N GLU A 69 13.90 7.08 -0.28
CA GLU A 69 13.30 7.27 1.03
C GLU A 69 12.01 8.04 0.87
N VAL A 70 11.08 7.83 1.78
CA VAL A 70 9.79 8.52 1.82
C VAL A 70 9.47 8.89 3.26
N GLU A 71 8.72 9.97 3.43
CA GLU A 71 8.18 10.33 4.73
C GLU A 71 7.06 9.36 5.13
N CYS A 72 7.11 8.94 6.38
CA CYS A 72 6.23 7.97 6.99
C CYS A 72 5.65 8.51 8.30
N VAL A 73 4.52 7.93 8.68
CA VAL A 73 3.86 8.19 9.96
C VAL A 73 3.39 6.88 10.56
N TRP A 74 3.38 6.78 11.89
CA TRP A 74 2.87 5.59 12.56
C TRP A 74 1.35 5.53 12.48
N GLU A 75 0.84 4.37 12.09
CA GLU A 75 -0.59 4.03 12.13
C GLU A 75 -1.02 3.76 13.57
N ASP A 76 -1.82 4.67 14.12
CA ASP A 76 -2.35 4.62 15.47
C ASP A 76 -3.82 4.20 15.53
N GLU A 77 -4.51 4.12 14.39
CA GLU A 77 -5.88 3.59 14.33
C GLU A 77 -5.88 2.07 14.52
N GLU A 78 -6.87 1.56 15.27
CA GLU A 78 -7.08 0.12 15.41
C GLU A 78 -7.79 -0.39 14.17
N MET A 79 -7.07 -1.21 13.40
CA MET A 79 -7.55 -1.79 12.15
C MET A 79 -7.66 -3.30 12.25
N ASP A 80 -8.17 -3.89 11.17
CA ASP A 80 -8.27 -5.32 11.01
C ASP A 80 -6.89 -5.95 10.71
N TRP A 81 -6.10 -6.21 11.76
CA TRP A 81 -4.74 -6.73 11.60
C TRP A 81 -4.68 -8.12 10.96
N ASP A 82 -5.72 -8.94 11.10
CA ASP A 82 -5.79 -10.25 10.43
C ASP A 82 -5.98 -10.10 8.91
N ALA A 83 -6.82 -9.14 8.48
CA ALA A 83 -6.91 -8.78 7.06
C ALA A 83 -5.56 -8.30 6.51
N TYR A 84 -4.83 -7.47 7.26
CA TYR A 84 -3.49 -7.02 6.84
C TYR A 84 -2.48 -8.16 6.77
N ARG A 85 -2.51 -9.14 7.69
CA ARG A 85 -1.67 -10.35 7.60
C ARG A 85 -1.95 -11.12 6.31
N ILE A 86 -3.22 -11.28 5.94
CA ILE A 86 -3.61 -11.93 4.68
C ILE A 86 -3.10 -11.14 3.48
N CYS A 87 -3.26 -9.82 3.48
CA CYS A 87 -2.76 -8.96 2.42
C CYS A 87 -1.23 -9.03 2.24
N VAL A 88 -0.48 -9.04 3.35
CA VAL A 88 0.98 -9.24 3.34
C VAL A 88 1.33 -10.62 2.80
N GLN A 89 0.58 -11.64 3.19
CA GLN A 89 0.78 -13.01 2.70
C GLN A 89 0.53 -13.11 1.19
N TRP A 90 -0.51 -12.46 0.66
CA TRP A 90 -0.73 -12.37 -0.79
C TRP A 90 0.43 -11.71 -1.52
N CYS A 91 1.04 -10.66 -0.95
CA CYS A 91 2.23 -10.06 -1.55
C CYS A 91 3.38 -11.09 -1.66
N LYS A 92 3.64 -11.84 -0.58
CA LYS A 92 4.68 -12.88 -0.56
C LYS A 92 4.42 -13.99 -1.58
N GLU A 93 3.18 -14.46 -1.68
CA GLU A 93 2.77 -15.51 -2.64
C GLU A 93 2.90 -15.05 -4.10
N GLU A 94 2.65 -13.77 -4.36
CA GLU A 94 2.78 -13.15 -5.68
C GLU A 94 4.21 -12.72 -6.02
N GLY A 95 5.18 -12.96 -5.12
CA GLY A 95 6.58 -12.55 -5.28
C GLY A 95 6.78 -11.03 -5.25
N ILE A 96 5.92 -10.31 -4.52
CA ILE A 96 5.97 -8.87 -4.34
C ILE A 96 6.72 -8.60 -3.02
N GLU A 97 8.01 -8.28 -3.15
CA GLU A 97 8.89 -8.02 -2.01
C GLU A 97 9.11 -6.52 -1.81
N THR A 98 9.11 -5.76 -2.91
CA THR A 98 9.36 -4.32 -2.90
C THR A 98 8.37 -3.57 -3.78
N ILE A 99 8.30 -2.25 -3.65
CA ILE A 99 7.43 -1.43 -4.50
C ILE A 99 7.77 -1.53 -6.00
N ALA A 100 9.01 -1.89 -6.33
CA ALA A 100 9.44 -2.08 -7.71
C ALA A 100 8.61 -3.16 -8.42
N ASP A 101 8.18 -4.19 -7.68
CA ASP A 101 7.40 -5.31 -8.20
C ASP A 101 5.97 -4.89 -8.59
N LEU A 102 5.48 -3.75 -8.08
CA LEU A 102 4.19 -3.19 -8.48
C LEU A 102 4.24 -2.38 -9.79
N LYS A 103 5.41 -2.07 -10.34
CA LYS A 103 5.54 -1.32 -11.60
C LYS A 103 4.82 -2.00 -12.78
N GLY A 104 4.80 -3.34 -12.79
CA GLY A 104 4.11 -4.14 -13.81
C GLY A 104 2.67 -4.53 -13.45
N ARG A 105 2.15 -4.08 -12.30
CA ARG A 105 0.87 -4.49 -11.72
C ARG A 105 -0.11 -3.31 -11.60
N ILE A 106 -0.12 -2.46 -12.62
CA ILE A 106 -0.99 -1.27 -12.72
C ILE A 106 -2.20 -1.64 -13.58
N LEU A 107 -3.39 -1.51 -13.02
CA LEU A 107 -4.65 -1.95 -13.62
C LEU A 107 -5.53 -0.76 -14.03
N ASP A 108 -6.37 -0.96 -15.06
CA ASP A 108 -7.46 -0.03 -15.33
C ASP A 108 -8.53 -0.08 -14.21
N PRO A 109 -9.45 0.90 -14.13
CA PRO A 109 -10.45 0.94 -13.06
C PRO A 109 -11.32 -0.31 -12.94
N ASN A 110 -11.70 -0.94 -14.06
CA ASN A 110 -12.56 -2.11 -14.05
C ASN A 110 -11.79 -3.34 -13.54
N GLU A 111 -10.56 -3.54 -14.02
CA GLU A 111 -9.69 -4.62 -13.56
C GLU A 111 -9.32 -4.42 -12.08
N TYR A 112 -9.00 -3.20 -11.66
CA TYR A 112 -8.66 -2.90 -10.27
C TYR A 112 -9.85 -3.16 -9.32
N GLN A 113 -11.07 -2.85 -9.76
CA GLN A 113 -12.27 -3.15 -9.00
C GLN A 113 -12.39 -4.66 -8.72
N VAL A 114 -12.21 -5.50 -9.74
CA VAL A 114 -12.40 -6.95 -9.61
C VAL A 114 -11.21 -7.62 -8.93
N LEU A 115 -9.99 -7.35 -9.41
CA LEU A 115 -8.78 -8.07 -8.98
C LEU A 115 -8.27 -7.63 -7.61
N TRP A 116 -8.59 -6.42 -7.18
CA TRP A 116 -8.17 -5.90 -5.88
C TRP A 116 -9.32 -5.61 -4.94
N LEU A 117 -10.23 -4.69 -5.29
CA LEU A 117 -11.24 -4.23 -4.35
C LEU A 117 -12.24 -5.33 -3.97
N ASP A 118 -12.75 -6.08 -4.95
CA ASP A 118 -13.66 -7.20 -4.70
C ASP A 118 -12.95 -8.35 -3.98
N ARG A 119 -11.68 -8.63 -4.30
CA ARG A 119 -10.84 -9.61 -3.60
C ARG A 119 -10.72 -9.26 -2.11
N CYS A 120 -10.41 -8.00 -1.78
CA CYS A 120 -10.33 -7.53 -0.41
C CYS A 120 -11.68 -7.60 0.30
N ARG A 121 -12.78 -7.22 -0.38
CA ARG A 121 -14.14 -7.31 0.19
C ARG A 121 -14.49 -8.75 0.56
N VAL A 122 -14.28 -9.71 -0.35
CA VAL A 122 -14.56 -11.13 -0.08
C VAL A 122 -13.78 -11.63 1.13
N MET A 123 -12.48 -11.32 1.21
CA MET A 123 -11.66 -11.69 2.36
C MET A 123 -12.18 -11.08 3.67
N GLN A 124 -12.58 -9.81 3.67
CA GLN A 124 -13.14 -9.16 4.86
C GLN A 124 -14.46 -9.79 5.29
N ASP A 125 -15.34 -10.11 4.34
CA ASP A 125 -16.61 -10.79 4.61
C ASP A 125 -16.39 -12.19 5.20
N GLU A 126 -15.37 -12.93 4.74
CA GLU A 126 -15.00 -14.25 5.26
C GLU A 126 -14.41 -14.20 6.68
N LEU A 127 -13.75 -13.10 7.05
CA LEU A 127 -13.22 -12.92 8.40
C LEU A 127 -14.32 -12.57 9.42
N GLN A 128 -15.42 -11.93 9.02
CA GLN A 128 -16.50 -11.55 9.95
C GLN A 128 -17.11 -12.72 10.75
N PRO A 129 -17.45 -13.89 10.15
CA PRO A 129 -17.94 -15.06 10.89
C PRO A 129 -16.97 -15.60 11.94
N SER A 130 -15.66 -15.41 11.75
CA SER A 130 -14.62 -15.86 12.68
C SER A 130 -14.45 -14.94 13.90
N ARG A 131 -14.95 -13.70 13.83
CA ARG A 131 -14.89 -12.70 14.91
C ARG A 131 -16.02 -12.79 15.92
N ASN A 132 -17.14 -13.40 15.53
CA ASN A 132 -18.36 -13.51 16.33
C ASN A 132 -18.49 -14.84 17.08
N LYS A 133 -17.40 -15.60 17.22
CA LYS A 133 -17.37 -16.88 17.96
C LYS A 133 -16.48 -16.80 19.19
#